data_AF-A0AAE1ECA6-F1
#
_entry.id   AF-A0AAE1ECA6-F1
#
_cell.length_a   1.000
_cell.length_b   1.000
_cell.length_c   1.000
_cell.angle_alpha   90.00
_cell.angle_beta   90.00
_cell.angle_gamma   90.00
#
_symmetry.space_group_name_H-M   'P 1'
#
loop_
_entity.id
_entity.type
_entity.pdbx_description
1 polymer ?
#
loop_
_entity_poly.entity_id
_entity_poly.type
_entity_poly.pdbx_seq_one_letter_code
_entity_poly.pdbx_strand_id
1 'polypeptide(L)'
;MKKPCGGRKREKEIKRERNSLSHVQQIFGFKMTDKLLNIKFKSESEDGLEEYMAAQKVSFMLRKIAKNLTLYETLTQDGDTFTYSIESTFKNHKMVFKLGESFIDNGVDGRDMKTTFFVEGDALIVTQDNIKEGDVPCRLERRLRPDGKLEIKLISVPTNTTCTRVFAPVPQK
;
A
#
# COMPACT_ATOMS: atom_id res chain seq x y z
N MET A 1 57.58 1.58 -15.29
CA MET A 1 56.78 1.36 -14.06
C MET A 1 55.31 1.18 -14.45
N LYS A 2 54.65 0.15 -13.87
CA LYS A 2 53.39 -0.44 -14.33
C LYS A 2 52.16 0.41 -13.97
N LYS A 3 51.23 0.56 -14.92
CA LYS A 3 49.91 1.19 -14.73
C LYS A 3 48.99 0.35 -13.82
N PRO A 4 48.13 0.95 -12.97
CA PRO A 4 47.27 0.18 -12.09
C PRO A 4 46.04 -0.35 -12.86
N CYS A 5 45.90 -1.67 -12.87
CA CYS A 5 44.85 -2.41 -13.59
C CYS A 5 43.68 -2.76 -12.62
N GLY A 6 43.07 -1.76 -12.00
CA GLY A 6 42.09 -1.93 -10.90
C GLY A 6 40.60 -1.79 -11.27
N GLY A 7 40.26 -1.02 -12.32
CA GLY A 7 38.85 -0.68 -12.62
C GLY A 7 38.02 -1.84 -13.18
N ARG A 8 38.64 -2.71 -13.98
CA ARG A 8 37.93 -3.76 -14.75
C ARG A 8 37.38 -4.92 -13.90
N LYS A 9 37.85 -5.08 -12.66
CA LYS A 9 37.39 -6.15 -11.76
C LYS A 9 36.13 -5.76 -11.01
N ARG A 10 36.06 -4.53 -10.46
CA ARG A 10 34.88 -4.03 -9.74
C ARG A 10 33.64 -3.93 -10.63
N GLU A 11 33.76 -3.47 -11.86
CA GLU A 11 32.62 -3.40 -12.79
C GLU A 11 32.04 -4.77 -13.13
N LYS A 12 32.88 -5.80 -13.24
CA LYS A 12 32.44 -7.18 -13.54
C LYS A 12 31.74 -7.83 -12.35
N GLU A 13 32.16 -7.49 -11.13
CA GLU A 13 31.58 -7.95 -9.88
C GLU A 13 30.21 -7.31 -9.64
N ILE A 14 30.11 -5.98 -9.79
CA ILE A 14 28.83 -5.25 -9.68
C ILE A 14 27.84 -5.68 -10.79
N LYS A 15 28.34 -6.03 -11.99
CA LYS A 15 27.49 -6.54 -13.08
C LYS A 15 27.05 -7.99 -12.83
N ARG A 16 27.86 -8.81 -12.16
CA ARG A 16 27.50 -10.16 -11.72
C ARG A 16 26.51 -10.14 -10.56
N GLU A 17 26.68 -9.26 -9.58
CA GLU A 17 25.74 -9.09 -8.47
C GLU A 17 24.38 -8.60 -8.97
N ARG A 18 24.35 -7.60 -9.86
CA ARG A 18 23.11 -7.15 -10.52
C ARG A 18 22.44 -8.24 -11.35
N ASN A 19 23.21 -9.06 -12.07
CA ASN A 19 22.65 -10.20 -12.80
C ASN A 19 22.19 -11.34 -11.87
N SER A 20 22.81 -11.52 -10.70
CA SER A 20 22.35 -12.50 -9.71
C SER A 20 21.09 -12.02 -9.00
N LEU A 21 21.00 -10.72 -8.69
CA LEU A 21 19.80 -10.11 -8.12
C LEU A 21 18.63 -10.16 -9.10
N SER A 22 18.87 -9.91 -10.39
CA SER A 22 17.83 -10.03 -11.41
C SER A 22 17.38 -11.49 -11.64
N HIS A 23 18.30 -12.46 -11.61
CA HIS A 23 17.93 -13.88 -11.68
C HIS A 23 17.22 -14.38 -10.41
N VAL A 24 17.57 -13.90 -9.23
CA VAL A 24 16.87 -14.25 -7.97
C VAL A 24 15.47 -13.64 -7.95
N GLN A 25 15.29 -12.41 -8.45
CA GLN A 25 13.97 -11.81 -8.68
C GLN A 25 13.14 -12.55 -9.73
N GLN A 26 13.78 -13.30 -10.64
CA GLN A 26 13.10 -14.08 -11.67
C GLN A 26 12.70 -15.49 -11.19
N ILE A 27 13.35 -16.01 -10.14
CA ILE A 27 13.08 -17.33 -9.54
C ILE A 27 12.05 -17.25 -8.41
N PHE A 28 12.02 -16.14 -7.66
CA PHE A 28 10.95 -15.84 -6.72
C PHE A 28 9.88 -15.04 -7.47
N GLY A 29 8.74 -15.66 -7.75
CA GLY A 29 7.65 -15.06 -8.53
C GLY A 29 7.40 -13.59 -8.22
N PHE A 30 7.20 -12.80 -9.27
CA PHE A 30 6.87 -11.37 -9.23
C PHE A 30 6.01 -11.05 -8.01
N LYS A 31 6.57 -10.35 -7.02
CA LYS A 31 5.83 -10.05 -5.80
C LYS A 31 4.70 -9.11 -6.19
N MET A 32 3.51 -9.31 -5.64
CA MET A 32 2.34 -8.47 -5.93
C MET A 32 2.65 -6.97 -5.78
N THR A 33 3.50 -6.62 -4.82
CA THR A 33 3.98 -5.24 -4.60
C THR A 33 4.58 -4.63 -5.86
N ASP A 34 5.37 -5.39 -6.64
CA ASP A 34 6.07 -4.90 -7.82
C ASP A 34 5.10 -4.43 -8.90
N LYS A 35 3.90 -5.02 -8.95
CA LYS A 35 2.82 -4.64 -9.88
C LYS A 35 2.14 -3.31 -9.50
N LEU A 36 2.32 -2.84 -8.27
CA LEU A 36 1.74 -1.59 -7.76
C LEU A 36 2.74 -0.44 -7.70
N LEU A 37 4.04 -0.74 -7.75
CA LEU A 37 5.09 0.25 -7.52
C LEU A 37 5.05 1.37 -8.55
N ASN A 38 5.16 2.60 -8.05
CA ASN A 38 5.26 3.83 -8.83
C ASN A 38 4.06 4.09 -9.75
N ILE A 39 2.91 3.47 -9.50
CA ILE A 39 1.65 3.79 -10.17
C ILE A 39 0.84 4.69 -9.25
N LYS A 40 0.41 5.84 -9.79
CA LYS A 40 -0.55 6.70 -9.11
C LYS A 40 -1.96 6.23 -9.48
N PHE A 41 -2.75 5.86 -8.50
CA PHE A 41 -4.13 5.44 -8.68
C PHE A 41 -5.08 6.55 -8.23
N LYS A 42 -6.21 6.73 -8.92
CA LYS A 42 -7.28 7.70 -8.57
C LYS A 42 -8.57 6.94 -8.27
N SER A 43 -9.24 7.27 -7.18
CA SER A 43 -10.52 6.66 -6.80
C SER A 43 -11.56 6.87 -7.90
N GLU A 44 -12.26 5.80 -8.29
CA GLU A 44 -13.26 5.79 -9.36
C GLU A 44 -14.64 5.36 -8.86
N SER A 45 -14.69 4.31 -8.05
CA SER A 45 -15.95 3.85 -7.45
C SER A 45 -15.74 3.31 -6.04
N GLU A 46 -16.83 3.30 -5.29
CA GLU A 46 -16.89 2.78 -3.93
C GLU A 46 -18.28 2.17 -3.70
N ASP A 47 -18.29 0.98 -3.10
CA ASP A 47 -19.49 0.23 -2.75
C ASP A 47 -19.42 -0.13 -1.25
N GLY A 48 -20.50 0.12 -0.51
CA GLY A 48 -20.58 -0.14 0.94
C GLY A 48 -19.78 0.81 1.84
N LEU A 49 -19.32 1.97 1.34
CA LEU A 49 -18.46 2.88 2.12
C LEU A 49 -19.16 3.47 3.36
N GLU A 50 -20.44 3.87 3.24
CA GLU A 50 -21.18 4.48 4.36
C GLU A 50 -21.34 3.47 5.50
N GLU A 51 -21.77 2.25 5.19
CA GLU A 51 -21.98 1.16 6.13
C GLU A 51 -20.66 0.77 6.81
N TYR A 52 -19.58 0.65 6.02
CA TYR A 52 -18.26 0.34 6.53
C TYR A 52 -17.75 1.44 7.49
N MET A 53 -17.83 2.71 7.10
CA MET A 53 -17.38 3.82 7.95
C MET A 53 -18.22 3.94 9.23
N ALA A 54 -19.53 3.66 9.15
CA ALA A 54 -20.39 3.59 10.33
C ALA A 54 -19.97 2.44 11.27
N ALA A 55 -19.67 1.26 10.73
CA ALA A 55 -19.15 0.12 11.50
C ALA A 55 -17.77 0.43 12.14
N GLN A 56 -16.95 1.25 11.48
CA GLN A 56 -15.68 1.78 11.99
C GLN A 56 -15.85 2.95 12.98
N LYS A 57 -17.09 3.30 13.37
CA LYS A 57 -17.43 4.39 14.29
C LYS A 57 -16.96 5.78 13.82
N VAL A 58 -16.73 5.97 12.53
CA VAL A 58 -16.41 7.29 11.94
C VAL A 58 -17.63 8.21 12.06
N SER A 59 -17.42 9.46 12.46
CA SER A 59 -18.53 10.42 12.67
C SER A 59 -19.31 10.72 11.39
N PHE A 60 -20.62 10.95 11.50
CA PHE A 60 -21.50 11.20 10.34
C PHE A 60 -21.01 12.35 9.45
N MET A 61 -20.46 13.42 10.04
CA MET A 61 -19.90 14.54 9.29
C MET A 61 -18.70 14.11 8.42
N LEU A 62 -17.75 13.36 9.00
CA LEU A 62 -16.59 12.87 8.25
C LEU A 62 -17.00 11.89 7.15
N ARG A 63 -18.04 11.09 7.36
CA ARG A 63 -18.58 10.19 6.35
C ARG A 63 -19.13 10.93 5.13
N LYS A 64 -19.84 12.04 5.34
CA LYS A 64 -20.34 12.89 4.24
C LYS A 64 -19.21 13.55 3.46
N ILE A 65 -18.14 13.97 4.13
CA ILE A 65 -16.95 14.49 3.46
C ILE A 65 -16.30 13.38 2.64
N ALA A 66 -16.02 12.23 3.25
CA ALA A 66 -15.34 11.09 2.61
C ALA A 66 -15.99 10.64 1.30
N LYS A 67 -17.33 10.53 1.27
CA LYS A 67 -18.10 10.14 0.07
C LYS A 67 -17.90 11.07 -1.13
N ASN A 68 -17.53 12.32 -0.90
CA ASN A 68 -17.32 13.31 -1.95
C ASN A 68 -15.83 13.53 -2.27
N LEU A 69 -14.92 12.80 -1.63
CA LEU A 69 -13.49 12.96 -1.84
C LEU A 69 -13.00 12.10 -3.00
N THR A 70 -12.23 12.75 -3.88
CA THR A 70 -11.32 12.04 -4.77
C THR A 70 -10.03 11.77 -4.01
N LEU A 71 -9.62 10.50 -3.97
CA LEU A 71 -8.35 10.09 -3.39
C LEU A 71 -7.37 9.69 -4.49
N TYR A 72 -6.09 9.94 -4.24
CA TYR A 72 -5.00 9.39 -5.01
C TYR A 72 -4.12 8.52 -4.12
N GLU A 73 -3.79 7.32 -4.56
CA GLU A 73 -2.95 6.39 -3.80
C GLU A 73 -1.70 6.03 -4.60
N THR A 74 -0.55 5.93 -3.95
CA THR A 74 0.72 5.59 -4.59
C THR A 74 1.58 4.79 -3.63
N LEU A 75 2.13 3.68 -4.12
CA LEU A 75 3.11 2.88 -3.42
C LEU A 75 4.48 3.07 -4.09
N THR A 76 5.49 3.46 -3.32
CA THR A 76 6.89 3.51 -3.78
C THR A 76 7.77 2.66 -2.86
N GLN A 77 8.97 2.34 -3.33
CA GLN A 77 9.93 1.53 -2.59
C GLN A 77 11.35 2.07 -2.80
N ASP A 78 12.11 2.13 -1.71
CA ASP A 78 13.55 2.38 -1.70
C ASP A 78 14.22 1.27 -0.86
N GLY A 79 15.01 0.41 -1.51
CA GLY A 79 15.57 -0.78 -0.88
C GLY A 79 14.50 -1.72 -0.32
N ASP A 80 14.50 -1.93 0.99
CA ASP A 80 13.52 -2.75 1.72
C ASP A 80 12.35 -1.93 2.31
N THR A 81 12.39 -0.60 2.14
CA THR A 81 11.46 0.33 2.76
C THR A 81 10.41 0.78 1.74
N PHE A 82 9.15 0.60 2.11
CA PHE A 82 8.00 1.01 1.32
C PHE A 82 7.43 2.33 1.83
N THR A 83 6.93 3.14 0.92
CA THR A 83 6.15 4.34 1.24
C THR A 83 4.79 4.23 0.58
N TYR A 84 3.72 4.27 1.37
CA TYR A 84 2.35 4.38 0.87
C TYR A 84 1.82 5.78 1.12
N SER A 85 1.45 6.46 0.05
CA SER A 85 0.90 7.81 0.08
C SER A 85 -0.57 7.80 -0.32
N ILE A 86 -1.41 8.45 0.48
CA ILE A 86 -2.82 8.73 0.19
C ILE A 86 -2.96 10.25 0.15
N GLU A 87 -3.38 10.79 -0.99
CA GLU A 87 -3.53 12.22 -1.20
C GLU A 87 -5.00 12.57 -1.47
N SER A 88 -5.49 13.64 -0.87
CA SER A 88 -6.84 14.15 -1.09
C SER A 88 -6.89 15.66 -0.91
N THR A 89 -7.99 16.29 -1.30
CA THR A 89 -8.22 17.72 -1.05
C THR A 89 -8.48 18.03 0.43
N PHE A 90 -8.76 17.01 1.26
CA PHE A 90 -9.05 17.17 2.68
C PHE A 90 -7.80 16.98 3.54
N LYS A 91 -7.17 15.80 3.47
CA LYS A 91 -5.98 15.47 4.24
C LYS A 91 -5.15 14.42 3.50
N ASN A 92 -3.84 14.59 3.55
CA ASN A 92 -2.88 13.62 3.02
C ASN A 92 -2.40 12.72 4.15
N HIS A 93 -2.12 11.46 3.82
CA HIS A 93 -1.59 10.46 4.73
C HIS A 93 -0.38 9.79 4.10
N LYS A 94 0.67 9.56 4.88
CA LYS A 94 1.89 8.90 4.41
C LYS A 94 2.35 7.89 5.44
N MET A 95 2.48 6.64 5.01
CA MET A 95 2.98 5.54 5.82
C MET A 95 4.32 5.07 5.25
N VAL A 96 5.32 4.89 6.11
CA VAL A 96 6.62 4.33 5.76
C VAL A 96 6.81 3.05 6.56
N PHE A 97 7.06 1.93 5.89
CA PHE A 97 7.03 0.61 6.53
C PHE A 97 7.92 -0.39 5.82
N LYS A 98 8.16 -1.52 6.49
CA LYS A 98 8.71 -2.74 5.89
C LYS A 98 7.65 -3.83 5.92
N LEU A 99 7.68 -4.72 4.94
CA LEU A 99 6.71 -5.83 4.88
C LEU A 99 6.93 -6.78 6.06
N GLY A 100 5.84 -7.15 6.75
CA GLY A 100 5.84 -8.02 7.92
C GLY A 100 6.18 -7.34 9.25
N GLU A 101 6.57 -6.06 9.23
CA GLU A 101 6.89 -5.30 10.44
C GLU A 101 5.71 -4.40 10.84
N SER A 102 5.25 -4.53 12.09
CA SER A 102 4.17 -3.69 12.61
C SER A 102 4.68 -2.33 13.06
N PHE A 103 3.93 -1.27 12.81
CA PHE A 103 4.21 0.09 13.27
C PHE A 103 2.93 0.77 13.79
N ILE A 104 3.07 1.93 14.42
CA ILE A 104 1.91 2.75 14.85
C ILE A 104 1.57 3.70 13.71
N ASP A 105 0.40 3.51 13.11
CA ASP A 105 -0.16 4.44 12.14
C ASP A 105 -1.08 5.45 12.83
N ASN A 106 -0.86 6.73 12.56
CA ASN A 106 -1.66 7.82 13.09
C ASN A 106 -2.69 8.18 12.02
N GLY A 107 -3.85 7.52 12.07
CA GLY A 107 -4.87 7.62 11.04
C GLY A 107 -5.38 9.05 10.83
N VAL A 108 -5.84 9.33 9.60
CA VAL A 108 -6.39 10.67 9.27
C VAL A 108 -7.63 11.04 10.08
N ASP A 109 -8.34 10.02 10.59
CA ASP A 109 -9.50 10.09 11.48
C ASP A 109 -9.13 10.27 12.96
N GLY A 110 -7.84 10.36 13.28
CA GLY A 110 -7.32 10.63 14.63
C GLY A 110 -7.17 9.40 15.52
N ARG A 111 -7.28 8.19 14.96
CA ARG A 111 -7.04 6.92 15.69
C ARG A 111 -5.60 6.46 15.49
N ASP A 112 -4.98 6.00 16.57
CA ASP A 112 -3.70 5.32 16.51
C ASP A 112 -3.94 3.81 16.42
N MET A 113 -3.49 3.21 15.32
CA MET A 113 -3.70 1.79 15.04
C MET A 113 -2.37 1.08 14.83
N LYS A 114 -2.23 -0.13 15.38
CA LYS A 114 -1.07 -0.97 15.10
C LYS A 114 -1.26 -1.57 13.71
N THR A 115 -0.46 -1.11 12.75
CA THR A 115 -0.63 -1.42 11.33
C THR A 115 0.50 -2.31 10.84
N THR A 116 0.17 -3.35 10.07
CA THR A 116 1.15 -4.25 9.44
C THR A 116 0.79 -4.46 7.98
N PHE A 117 1.76 -4.30 7.09
CA PHE A 117 1.62 -4.60 5.65
C PHE A 117 2.35 -5.90 5.33
N PHE A 118 1.73 -6.80 4.56
CA PHE A 118 2.35 -8.05 4.15
C PHE A 118 1.68 -8.59 2.88
N VAL A 119 2.33 -9.53 2.20
CA VAL A 119 1.82 -10.11 0.95
C VAL A 119 1.24 -11.49 1.24
N GLU A 120 -0.01 -11.71 0.83
CA GLU A 120 -0.65 -13.03 0.82
C GLU A 120 -1.12 -13.34 -0.60
N GLY A 121 -0.48 -14.32 -1.25
CA GLY A 121 -0.79 -14.67 -2.63
C GLY A 121 -0.60 -13.49 -3.59
N ASP A 122 -1.69 -13.07 -4.22
CA ASP A 122 -1.75 -11.97 -5.19
C ASP A 122 -2.26 -10.65 -4.58
N ALA A 123 -2.31 -10.55 -3.25
CA ALA A 123 -2.81 -9.38 -2.56
C ALA A 123 -1.75 -8.76 -1.64
N LEU A 124 -1.71 -7.42 -1.62
CA LEU A 124 -1.07 -6.67 -0.54
C LEU A 124 -2.09 -6.47 0.57
N ILE A 125 -1.84 -7.11 1.70
CA ILE A 125 -2.69 -7.10 2.88
C ILE A 125 -2.22 -6.05 3.87
N VAL A 126 -3.19 -5.41 4.51
CA VAL A 126 -2.96 -4.54 5.66
C VAL A 126 -3.88 -4.97 6.78
N THR A 127 -3.31 -5.18 7.97
CA THR A 127 -4.09 -5.32 9.21
C THR A 127 -3.88 -4.07 10.05
N GLN A 128 -4.97 -3.60 10.65
CA GLN A 128 -4.95 -2.49 11.61
C GLN A 128 -5.63 -2.97 12.90
N ASP A 129 -4.82 -3.21 13.93
CA ASP A 129 -5.28 -3.61 15.24
C ASP A 129 -5.47 -2.38 16.13
N ASN A 130 -6.50 -2.41 16.97
CA ASN A 130 -6.79 -1.31 17.87
C ASN A 130 -5.74 -1.21 18.98
N ILE A 131 -5.21 -0.01 19.21
CA ILE A 131 -4.35 0.28 20.37
C ILE A 131 -5.20 0.68 21.57
N LYS A 132 -6.21 1.51 21.33
CA LYS A 132 -7.16 1.96 22.35
C LYS A 132 -8.39 1.05 22.40
N GLU A 133 -8.89 0.83 23.60
CA GLU A 133 -10.16 0.12 23.79
C GLU A 133 -11.30 0.93 23.15
N GLY A 134 -12.13 0.23 22.35
CA GLY A 134 -13.26 0.82 21.63
C GLY A 134 -12.98 1.17 20.17
N ASP A 135 -11.72 1.26 19.74
CA ASP A 135 -11.38 1.34 18.31
C ASP A 135 -11.63 0.00 17.62
N VAL A 136 -12.04 0.07 16.36
CA VAL A 136 -12.49 -1.10 15.59
C VAL A 136 -11.35 -1.59 14.70
N PRO A 137 -10.84 -2.81 14.88
CA PRO A 137 -9.81 -3.36 14.01
C PRO A 137 -10.35 -3.65 12.62
N CYS A 138 -9.48 -3.56 11.62
CA CYS A 138 -9.86 -3.79 10.23
C CYS A 138 -8.76 -4.49 9.44
N ARG A 139 -9.17 -5.09 8.33
CA ARG A 139 -8.31 -5.71 7.33
C ARG A 139 -8.58 -5.09 5.98
N LEU A 140 -7.52 -4.80 5.24
CA LEU A 140 -7.60 -4.28 3.88
C LEU A 140 -6.88 -5.25 2.94
N GLU A 141 -7.51 -5.55 1.81
CA GLU A 141 -6.93 -6.36 0.75
C GLU A 141 -6.80 -5.51 -0.51
N ARG A 142 -5.58 -5.41 -1.05
CA ARG A 142 -5.30 -4.67 -2.29
C ARG A 142 -4.92 -5.64 -3.38
N ARG A 143 -5.71 -5.69 -4.45
CA ARG A 143 -5.49 -6.55 -5.62
C ARG A 143 -5.46 -5.72 -6.89
N LEU A 144 -4.49 -5.98 -7.76
CA LEU A 144 -4.49 -5.42 -9.11
C LEU A 144 -5.37 -6.30 -10.00
N ARG A 145 -6.40 -5.71 -10.58
CA ARG A 145 -7.32 -6.38 -11.49
C ARG A 145 -6.68 -6.57 -12.87
N PRO A 146 -7.17 -7.51 -13.69
CA PRO A 146 -6.68 -7.72 -15.06
C PRO A 146 -6.79 -6.49 -15.98
N ASP A 147 -7.71 -5.57 -15.69
CA ASP A 147 -7.90 -4.30 -16.41
C ASP A 147 -6.94 -3.19 -15.96
N GLY A 148 -5.99 -3.50 -15.07
CA GLY A 148 -5.02 -2.56 -14.53
C GLY A 148 -5.55 -1.65 -13.43
N LYS A 149 -6.81 -1.81 -13.01
CA LYS A 149 -7.37 -1.07 -11.87
C LYS A 149 -6.97 -1.70 -10.55
N LEU A 150 -6.80 -0.87 -9.52
CA LEU A 150 -6.56 -1.32 -8.16
C LEU A 150 -7.89 -1.49 -7.44
N GLU A 151 -8.18 -2.68 -6.95
CA GLU A 151 -9.30 -2.96 -6.05
C GLU A 151 -8.80 -3.01 -4.62
N ILE A 152 -9.45 -2.26 -3.74
CA ILE A 152 -9.19 -2.23 -2.31
C ILE A 152 -10.46 -2.67 -1.59
N LYS A 153 -10.41 -3.85 -0.96
CA LYS A 153 -11.49 -4.35 -0.11
C LYS A 153 -11.16 -4.05 1.34
N LEU A 154 -12.01 -3.25 1.98
CA LEU A 154 -11.97 -2.90 3.40
C LEU A 154 -12.90 -3.84 4.16
N ILE A 155 -12.47 -4.40 5.28
CA ILE A 155 -13.22 -5.37 6.07
C ILE A 155 -13.14 -4.97 7.54
N SER A 156 -14.29 -4.69 8.15
CA SER A 156 -14.41 -4.51 9.59
C SER A 156 -14.32 -5.89 10.25
N VAL A 157 -13.30 -6.12 11.08
CA VAL A 157 -13.08 -7.44 11.71
C VAL A 157 -14.27 -7.90 12.57
N PRO A 158 -14.84 -7.07 13.47
CA PRO A 158 -15.90 -7.56 14.36
C PRO A 158 -17.26 -7.74 13.70
N THR A 159 -17.57 -6.95 12.67
CA THR A 159 -18.91 -6.95 12.04
C THR A 159 -18.93 -7.64 10.68
N ASN A 160 -17.75 -7.97 10.12
CA ASN A 160 -17.58 -8.43 8.75
C ASN A 160 -18.21 -7.50 7.68
N THR A 161 -18.50 -6.25 8.06
CA THR A 161 -18.98 -5.22 7.13
C THR A 161 -17.85 -4.89 6.16
N THR A 162 -18.14 -4.89 4.87
CA THR A 162 -17.14 -4.66 3.83
C THR A 162 -17.43 -3.44 3.01
N CYS A 163 -16.37 -2.79 2.53
CA CYS A 163 -16.45 -1.80 1.47
C CYS A 163 -15.45 -2.18 0.37
N THR A 164 -15.86 -2.08 -0.89
CA THR A 164 -14.97 -2.28 -2.04
C THR A 164 -14.77 -0.96 -2.75
N ARG A 165 -13.51 -0.58 -2.96
CA ARG A 165 -13.14 0.64 -3.68
C ARG A 165 -12.30 0.29 -4.89
N VAL A 166 -12.61 0.90 -6.03
CA VAL A 166 -11.86 0.71 -7.28
C VAL A 166 -11.16 2.00 -7.64
N PHE A 167 -9.89 1.89 -8.00
CA PHE A 167 -9.07 3.01 -8.41
C PHE A 167 -8.48 2.76 -9.80
N ALA A 168 -8.59 3.76 -10.67
CA ALA A 168 -8.00 3.73 -12.00
C ALA A 168 -6.55 4.24 -11.97
N PRO A 169 -5.61 3.64 -12.73
CA PRO A 169 -4.27 4.20 -12.88
C PRO A 169 -4.35 5.56 -13.57
N VAL A 170 -3.59 6.52 -13.06
CA VAL A 170 -3.44 7.85 -13.63
C VAL A 170 -2.28 7.81 -14.62
N PRO A 171 -2.49 8.13 -15.91
CA PRO A 171 -1.42 8.20 -16.89
C PRO A 171 -0.35 9.20 -16.44
N GLN A 172 0.91 8.76 -16.39
CA GLN A 172 2.04 9.67 -16.20
C GLN A 172 2.31 10.36 -17.54
N LYS A 173 2.31 11.70 -17.53
CA LYS A 173 2.65 12.53 -18.70
C LYS A 173 4.15 12.55 -18.95
#